data_AF-A0A502Y646-F1
#
_entry.id   AF-A0A502Y646-F1
#
_cell.length_a   1.000
_cell.length_b   1.000
_cell.length_c   1.000
_cell.angle_alpha   90.00
_cell.angle_beta   90.00
_cell.angle_gamma   90.00
#
_symmetry.space_group_name_H-M   'P 1'
#
loop_
_entity.id
_entity.type
_entity.pdbx_description
1 polymer ?
#
loop_
_entity_poly.entity_id
_entity_poly.type
_entity_poly.pdbx_seq_one_letter_code
_entity_poly.pdbx_strand_id
1 'polypeptide(L)'
;MRILITNLFVSQNSGSESVVELLADGLRGAGHQTMLLAPMLGDMADRLRSRGHQVVDRIAEIIERPDVIHGQHLTPCLTAVARFPDVPAVFSCHSAFFEVEAPMLHPQIRHWIAVDEACKARCLSRGVPADRLDIVFNAVDLERFKQRPRLPSRPQRGLLLTKNFEHQQAVREACLKSGIHLDELGSATGRYSYQLEKDLLEYDIVFATARMAIEAAAVGCSVVVCDGRGFAGLLTAGNMEMWRRMNLGVGLLTRPTTIHDLLEAISRFDADDAAEVTAYFRGTVGAGDFIKEHLRIYDQAIQANSATTADERSLATACWIEEIGVSASPRKWLQIAKELHGLVGPETSLLQLLQSNTETLEGSAVALADLGGQVNSIKLDTAQLDSLSHASASIVNVTEITRDTLSRIDQNLAVLSDLASKLKRLYNSSTPLFLRKILLRMRERI
;
A
#
# COMPACT_ATOMS: atom_id res chain seq x y z
N MET A 1 -24.06 -20.28 -2.85
CA MET A 1 -23.45 -20.23 -1.49
C MET A 1 -23.58 -18.83 -0.92
N ARG A 2 -23.52 -18.70 0.40
CA ARG A 2 -23.35 -17.46 1.15
C ARG A 2 -21.90 -17.33 1.59
N ILE A 3 -21.22 -16.29 1.15
CA ILE A 3 -19.77 -16.13 1.31
C ILE A 3 -19.52 -14.86 2.12
N LEU A 4 -18.91 -14.99 3.29
CA LEU A 4 -18.51 -13.84 4.11
C LEU A 4 -17.06 -13.47 3.80
N ILE A 5 -16.84 -12.32 3.17
CA ILE A 5 -15.54 -11.78 2.80
C ILE A 5 -15.14 -10.74 3.86
N THR A 6 -13.94 -10.85 4.42
CA THR A 6 -13.43 -9.86 5.38
C THR A 6 -12.47 -8.89 4.71
N ASN A 7 -12.41 -7.63 5.13
CA ASN A 7 -11.34 -6.71 4.73
C ASN A 7 -11.14 -5.65 5.82
N LEU A 8 -10.03 -4.89 5.79
CA LEU A 8 -9.87 -3.78 6.75
C LEU A 8 -10.65 -2.54 6.31
N PHE A 9 -10.71 -2.33 5.00
CA PHE A 9 -11.32 -1.17 4.37
C PHE A 9 -12.25 -1.65 3.26
N VAL A 10 -13.41 -1.02 3.14
CA VAL A 10 -14.25 -0.98 1.92
C VAL A 10 -14.72 0.47 1.80
N SER A 11 -13.75 1.37 1.71
CA SER A 11 -13.91 2.82 1.69
C SER A 11 -13.52 3.45 0.35
N GLN A 12 -12.38 3.07 -0.22
CA GLN A 12 -11.79 3.68 -1.41
C GLN A 12 -11.38 2.62 -2.45
N ASN A 13 -10.70 3.05 -3.52
CA ASN A 13 -10.20 2.16 -4.57
C ASN A 13 -8.74 1.77 -4.31
N SER A 14 -8.42 1.26 -3.12
CA SER A 14 -7.08 0.72 -2.85
C SER A 14 -6.91 -0.70 -3.40
N GLY A 15 -5.71 -1.28 -3.23
CA GLY A 15 -5.34 -2.56 -3.82
C GLY A 15 -6.20 -3.74 -3.36
N SER A 16 -6.30 -3.98 -2.05
CA SER A 16 -7.08 -5.10 -1.50
C SER A 16 -8.58 -4.88 -1.65
N GLU A 17 -9.03 -3.63 -1.59
CA GLU A 17 -10.43 -3.21 -1.83
C GLU A 17 -10.88 -3.54 -3.25
N SER A 18 -10.06 -3.25 -4.25
CA SER A 18 -10.35 -3.60 -5.65
C SER A 18 -10.39 -5.13 -5.87
N VAL A 19 -9.62 -5.91 -5.09
CA VAL A 19 -9.67 -7.38 -5.10
C VAL A 19 -10.98 -7.89 -4.50
N VAL A 20 -11.40 -7.30 -3.39
CA VAL A 20 -12.68 -7.61 -2.77
C VAL A 20 -13.85 -7.24 -3.68
N GLU A 21 -13.81 -6.09 -4.34
CA GLU A 21 -14.83 -5.68 -5.32
C GLU A 21 -14.91 -6.71 -6.46
N LEU A 22 -13.79 -7.04 -7.10
CA LEU A 22 -13.73 -8.01 -8.20
C LEU A 22 -14.27 -9.39 -7.78
N LEU A 23 -13.85 -9.87 -6.60
CA LEU A 23 -14.28 -11.14 -6.06
C LEU A 23 -15.79 -11.13 -5.74
N ALA A 24 -16.27 -10.09 -5.06
CA ALA A 24 -17.67 -9.99 -4.66
C ALA A 24 -18.60 -9.90 -5.89
N ASP A 25 -18.29 -9.01 -6.83
CA ASP A 25 -19.07 -8.83 -8.07
C ASP A 25 -19.06 -10.13 -8.89
N GLY A 26 -17.90 -10.78 -9.05
CA GLY A 26 -17.78 -12.02 -9.80
C GLY A 26 -18.52 -13.21 -9.16
N LEU A 27 -18.45 -13.37 -7.84
CA LEU A 27 -19.20 -14.40 -7.11
C LEU A 27 -20.71 -14.17 -7.22
N ARG A 28 -21.15 -12.91 -7.14
CA ARG A 28 -22.57 -12.55 -7.33
C ARG A 28 -23.04 -12.85 -8.74
N GLY A 29 -22.24 -12.51 -9.75
CA GLY A 29 -22.50 -12.87 -11.15
C GLY A 29 -22.63 -14.37 -11.37
N ALA A 30 -21.89 -15.19 -10.61
CA ALA A 30 -22.01 -16.64 -10.60
C ALA A 30 -23.20 -17.19 -9.77
N GLY A 31 -24.07 -16.33 -9.23
CA GLY A 31 -25.28 -16.72 -8.49
C GLY A 31 -25.07 -16.96 -6.99
N HIS A 32 -23.97 -16.48 -6.40
CA HIS A 32 -23.71 -16.58 -4.97
C HIS A 32 -24.12 -15.30 -4.23
N GLN A 33 -24.43 -15.43 -2.93
CA GLN A 33 -24.68 -14.30 -2.05
C GLN A 33 -23.37 -13.93 -1.34
N THR A 34 -22.99 -12.66 -1.41
CA THR A 34 -21.76 -12.16 -0.79
C THR A 34 -22.08 -11.17 0.33
N MET A 35 -21.41 -11.35 1.45
CA MET A 35 -21.47 -10.47 2.61
C MET A 35 -20.06 -9.96 2.86
N LEU A 36 -19.89 -8.67 3.07
CA LEU A 36 -18.59 -8.05 3.30
C LEU A 36 -18.56 -7.46 4.71
N LEU A 37 -17.54 -7.84 5.48
CA LEU A 37 -17.24 -7.26 6.78
C LEU A 37 -15.97 -6.42 6.68
N ALA A 38 -16.09 -5.12 6.92
CA ALA A 38 -14.92 -4.24 7.05
C ALA A 38 -15.12 -3.14 8.09
N PRO A 39 -14.19 -2.96 9.05
CA PRO A 39 -14.31 -1.93 10.09
C PRO A 39 -14.40 -0.50 9.57
N MET A 40 -13.89 -0.23 8.36
CA MET A 40 -13.89 1.09 7.76
C MET A 40 -14.60 1.05 6.40
N LEU A 41 -15.71 1.78 6.30
CA LEU A 41 -16.52 1.89 5.09
C LEU A 41 -16.45 3.31 4.51
N GLY A 42 -16.84 3.43 3.25
CA GLY A 42 -16.88 4.69 2.50
C GLY A 42 -17.53 4.47 1.14
N ASP A 43 -17.23 5.32 0.16
CA ASP A 43 -17.91 5.34 -1.14
C ASP A 43 -17.93 3.98 -1.85
N MET A 44 -16.88 3.16 -1.72
CA MET A 44 -16.89 1.81 -2.29
C MET A 44 -17.99 0.91 -1.68
N ALA A 45 -18.21 0.99 -0.37
CA ALA A 45 -19.26 0.21 0.29
C ALA A 45 -20.64 0.57 -0.27
N ASP A 46 -20.90 1.86 -0.50
CA ASP A 46 -22.17 2.31 -1.04
C ASP A 46 -22.40 1.86 -2.49
N ARG A 47 -21.32 1.84 -3.30
CA ARG A 47 -21.38 1.27 -4.66
C ARG A 47 -21.62 -0.24 -4.64
N LEU A 48 -21.03 -0.98 -3.72
CA LEU A 48 -21.28 -2.42 -3.59
C LEU A 48 -22.72 -2.68 -3.08
N ARG A 49 -23.21 -1.89 -2.13
CA ARG A 49 -24.60 -1.98 -1.66
C ARG A 49 -25.60 -1.72 -2.78
N SER A 50 -25.37 -0.72 -3.63
CA SER A 50 -26.27 -0.44 -4.77
C SER A 50 -26.28 -1.56 -5.82
N ARG A 51 -25.21 -2.36 -5.91
CA ARG A 51 -25.16 -3.60 -6.72
C ARG A 51 -25.77 -4.82 -6.04
N GLY A 52 -26.21 -4.68 -4.79
CA GLY A 52 -26.93 -5.72 -4.03
C GLY A 52 -26.06 -6.59 -3.14
N HIS A 53 -24.84 -6.16 -2.82
CA HIS A 53 -24.01 -6.81 -1.81
C HIS A 53 -24.41 -6.35 -0.39
N GLN A 54 -24.36 -7.25 0.60
CA GLN A 54 -24.45 -6.85 2.00
C GLN A 54 -23.07 -6.38 2.47
N VAL A 55 -22.93 -5.12 2.85
CA VAL A 55 -21.65 -4.55 3.33
C VAL A 55 -21.86 -3.89 4.67
N VAL A 56 -21.13 -4.35 5.70
CA VAL A 56 -21.31 -3.92 7.10
C VAL A 56 -19.96 -3.73 7.80
N ASP A 57 -19.93 -2.90 8.84
CA ASP A 57 -18.77 -2.69 9.71
C ASP A 57 -18.92 -3.34 11.09
N ARG A 58 -20.07 -3.97 11.35
CA ARG A 58 -20.36 -4.73 12.56
C ARG A 58 -20.82 -6.13 12.22
N ILE A 59 -20.12 -7.11 12.77
CA ILE A 59 -20.41 -8.54 12.59
C ILE A 59 -21.81 -8.94 13.09
N ALA A 60 -22.39 -8.18 14.02
CA ALA A 60 -23.74 -8.41 14.52
C ALA A 60 -24.83 -8.21 13.44
N GLU A 61 -24.54 -7.45 12.38
CA GLU A 61 -25.46 -7.22 11.27
C GLU A 61 -25.47 -8.37 10.25
N ILE A 62 -24.49 -9.27 10.31
CA ILE A 62 -24.51 -10.53 9.56
C ILE A 62 -25.29 -11.56 10.38
N ILE A 63 -26.60 -11.62 10.14
CA ILE A 63 -27.52 -12.52 10.85
C ILE A 63 -27.48 -13.91 10.22
N GLU A 64 -27.37 -13.98 8.90
CA GLU A 64 -27.38 -15.21 8.12
C GLU A 64 -26.05 -15.95 8.29
N ARG A 65 -26.12 -17.26 8.56
CA ARG A 65 -24.92 -18.10 8.65
C ARG A 65 -24.25 -18.20 7.26
N PRO A 66 -22.98 -17.81 7.08
CA PRO A 66 -22.24 -18.08 5.84
C PRO A 66 -22.02 -19.59 5.65
N ASP A 67 -21.89 -20.01 4.40
CA ASP A 67 -21.48 -21.36 4.06
C ASP A 67 -19.95 -21.49 4.11
N VAL A 68 -19.23 -20.40 3.80
CA VAL A 68 -17.76 -20.27 3.90
C VAL A 68 -17.36 -18.83 4.25
N ILE A 69 -16.26 -18.68 4.97
CA ILE A 69 -15.60 -17.38 5.24
C ILE A 69 -14.39 -17.27 4.30
N HIS A 70 -14.34 -16.22 3.49
CA HIS A 70 -13.13 -15.77 2.80
C HIS A 70 -12.43 -14.72 3.67
N GLY A 71 -11.51 -15.22 4.50
CA GLY A 71 -10.67 -14.42 5.38
C GLY A 71 -9.55 -13.72 4.60
N GLN A 72 -9.42 -12.43 4.82
CA GLN A 72 -8.21 -11.66 4.54
C GLN A 72 -8.13 -10.50 5.53
N HIS A 73 -6.90 -10.12 5.85
CA HIS A 73 -6.52 -9.31 7.02
C HIS A 73 -6.92 -9.97 8.35
N LEU A 74 -5.96 -10.13 9.25
CA LEU A 74 -6.12 -10.93 10.47
C LEU A 74 -7.26 -10.44 11.39
N THR A 75 -7.41 -9.12 11.57
CA THR A 75 -8.36 -8.56 12.54
C THR A 75 -9.84 -8.74 12.15
N PRO A 76 -10.30 -8.42 10.93
CA PRO A 76 -11.67 -8.71 10.53
C PRO A 76 -11.90 -10.23 10.32
N CYS A 77 -10.87 -10.98 9.90
CA CYS A 77 -10.94 -12.45 9.85
C CYS A 77 -11.21 -13.05 11.23
N LEU A 78 -10.50 -12.62 12.28
CA LEU A 78 -10.73 -13.03 13.67
C LEU A 78 -12.18 -12.81 14.07
N THR A 79 -12.71 -11.63 13.74
CA THR A 79 -14.10 -11.26 14.06
C THR A 79 -15.10 -12.25 13.42
N ALA A 80 -14.88 -12.62 12.16
CA ALA A 80 -15.73 -13.57 11.45
C ALA A 80 -15.66 -15.00 12.02
N VAL A 81 -14.45 -15.54 12.24
CA VAL A 81 -14.26 -16.92 12.76
C VAL A 81 -14.73 -17.07 14.21
N ALA A 82 -14.66 -16.00 15.00
CA ALA A 82 -15.20 -15.96 16.36
C ALA A 82 -16.73 -15.97 16.38
N ARG A 83 -17.38 -15.22 15.46
CA ARG A 83 -18.84 -15.16 15.36
C ARG A 83 -19.45 -16.46 14.85
N PHE A 84 -18.78 -17.13 13.92
CA PHE A 84 -19.29 -18.30 13.21
C PHE A 84 -18.38 -19.51 13.42
N PRO A 85 -18.36 -20.09 14.63
CA PRO A 85 -17.35 -21.06 15.01
C PRO A 85 -17.38 -22.36 14.20
N ASP A 86 -18.51 -22.66 13.55
CA ASP A 86 -18.71 -23.90 12.78
C ASP A 86 -18.69 -23.68 11.26
N VAL A 87 -18.23 -22.51 10.80
CA VAL A 87 -18.13 -22.21 9.37
C VAL A 87 -16.68 -22.41 8.91
N PRO A 88 -16.45 -23.18 7.82
CA PRO A 88 -15.11 -23.29 7.23
C PRO A 88 -14.62 -21.94 6.72
N ALA A 89 -13.33 -21.71 6.84
CA ALA A 89 -12.66 -20.53 6.34
C ALA A 89 -11.58 -20.88 5.32
N VAL A 90 -11.37 -19.95 4.39
CA VAL A 90 -10.23 -19.87 3.50
C VAL A 90 -9.52 -18.57 3.81
N PHE A 91 -8.19 -18.55 3.85
CA PHE A 91 -7.44 -17.33 4.16
C PHE A 91 -6.53 -16.90 3.01
N SER A 92 -6.69 -15.66 2.54
CA SER A 92 -5.87 -15.08 1.47
C SER A 92 -4.77 -14.18 2.03
N CYS A 93 -3.53 -14.46 1.65
CA CYS A 93 -2.34 -13.64 1.90
C CYS A 93 -2.03 -12.79 0.65
N HIS A 94 -2.23 -11.46 0.74
CA HIS A 94 -2.05 -10.52 -0.37
C HIS A 94 -0.68 -9.82 -0.35
N SER A 95 0.11 -10.02 0.71
CA SER A 95 1.40 -9.39 0.94
C SER A 95 2.31 -10.31 1.75
N ALA A 96 3.53 -10.51 1.23
CA ALA A 96 4.59 -11.19 1.97
C ALA A 96 5.18 -10.34 3.11
N PHE A 97 4.86 -9.05 3.16
CA PHE A 97 5.53 -8.08 4.04
C PHE A 97 4.73 -7.75 5.30
N PHE A 98 3.44 -7.44 5.17
CA PHE A 98 2.64 -6.92 6.28
C PHE A 98 2.22 -8.04 7.24
N GLU A 99 2.42 -7.82 8.53
CA GLU A 99 2.00 -8.76 9.56
C GLU A 99 0.48 -8.91 9.60
N VAL A 100 -0.27 -7.85 9.28
CA VAL A 100 -1.74 -7.92 9.21
C VAL A 100 -2.27 -8.87 8.13
N GLU A 101 -1.42 -9.24 7.17
CA GLU A 101 -1.73 -10.17 6.07
C GLU A 101 -1.04 -11.53 6.22
N ALA A 102 -0.11 -11.65 7.17
CA ALA A 102 0.61 -12.89 7.40
C ALA A 102 -0.35 -13.95 7.96
N PRO A 103 -0.35 -15.18 7.42
CA PRO A 103 -1.28 -16.20 7.89
C PRO A 103 -0.99 -16.58 9.34
N MET A 104 -2.07 -16.77 10.09
CA MET A 104 -2.05 -17.45 11.37
C MET A 104 -2.85 -18.75 11.23
N LEU A 105 -2.39 -19.81 11.89
CA LEU A 105 -3.10 -21.08 11.85
C LEU A 105 -4.35 -20.99 12.73
N HIS A 106 -5.46 -21.49 12.21
CA HIS A 106 -6.71 -21.62 12.94
C HIS A 106 -7.45 -22.85 12.42
N PRO A 107 -8.05 -23.69 13.28
CA PRO A 107 -8.69 -24.94 12.84
C PRO A 107 -9.87 -24.76 11.86
N GLN A 108 -10.52 -23.60 11.86
CA GLN A 108 -11.54 -23.29 10.86
C GLN A 108 -10.95 -22.96 9.49
N ILE A 109 -9.71 -22.45 9.42
CA ILE A 109 -9.07 -22.17 8.14
C ILE A 109 -8.59 -23.49 7.57
N ARG A 110 -9.27 -23.96 6.52
CA ARG A 110 -9.05 -25.27 5.91
C ARG A 110 -8.18 -25.18 4.67
N HIS A 111 -8.12 -24.00 4.05
CA HIS A 111 -7.32 -23.73 2.86
C HIS A 111 -6.76 -22.32 2.88
N TRP A 112 -5.62 -22.13 2.22
CA TRP A 112 -4.94 -20.85 2.12
C TRP A 112 -4.70 -20.49 0.66
N ILE A 113 -4.76 -19.20 0.39
CA ILE A 113 -4.48 -18.61 -0.91
C ILE A 113 -3.29 -17.67 -0.76
N ALA A 114 -2.27 -17.85 -1.58
CA ALA A 114 -1.23 -16.86 -1.80
C ALA A 114 -1.48 -16.17 -3.14
N VAL A 115 -1.30 -14.84 -3.21
CA VAL A 115 -1.50 -14.16 -4.50
C VAL A 115 -0.31 -14.30 -5.44
N ASP A 116 0.87 -14.62 -4.93
CA ASP A 116 2.10 -14.82 -5.71
C ASP A 116 3.08 -15.75 -4.98
N GLU A 117 4.23 -16.02 -5.61
CA GLU A 117 5.27 -16.88 -5.03
C GLU A 117 5.88 -16.32 -3.74
N ALA A 118 5.94 -14.98 -3.57
CA ALA A 118 6.45 -14.38 -2.34
C ALA A 118 5.48 -14.60 -1.17
N CYS A 119 4.18 -14.44 -1.41
CA CYS A 119 3.14 -14.72 -0.44
C CYS A 119 3.08 -16.22 -0.12
N LYS A 120 3.32 -17.10 -1.11
CA LYS A 120 3.42 -18.54 -0.87
C LYS A 120 4.59 -18.87 0.04
N ALA A 121 5.76 -18.31 -0.22
CA ALA A 121 6.92 -18.47 0.67
C ALA A 121 6.62 -17.97 2.09
N ARG A 122 5.95 -16.82 2.22
CA ARG A 122 5.48 -16.29 3.50
C ARG A 122 4.54 -17.27 4.20
N CYS A 123 3.55 -17.84 3.52
CA CYS A 123 2.64 -18.83 4.08
C CYS A 123 3.38 -20.07 4.60
N LEU A 124 4.27 -20.65 3.78
CA LEU A 124 5.04 -21.84 4.16
C LEU A 124 5.93 -21.57 5.40
N SER A 125 6.59 -20.41 5.45
CA SER A 125 7.39 -20.01 6.63
C SER A 125 6.58 -19.84 7.92
N ARG A 126 5.26 -19.71 7.82
CA ARG A 126 4.32 -19.61 8.95
C ARG A 126 3.67 -20.95 9.30
N GLY A 127 4.10 -22.04 8.68
CA GLY A 127 3.61 -23.39 8.95
C GLY A 127 2.31 -23.73 8.23
N VAL A 128 1.93 -22.97 7.20
CA VAL A 128 0.81 -23.36 6.33
C VAL A 128 1.17 -24.66 5.58
N PRO A 129 0.33 -25.71 5.62
CA PRO A 129 0.59 -26.95 4.88
C PRO A 129 0.58 -26.73 3.37
N ALA A 130 1.58 -27.26 2.66
CA ALA A 130 1.74 -27.06 1.22
C ALA A 130 0.59 -27.70 0.39
N ASP A 131 -0.01 -28.77 0.90
CA ASP A 131 -1.17 -29.47 0.30
C ASP A 131 -2.50 -28.71 0.49
N ARG A 132 -2.49 -27.61 1.27
CA ARG A 132 -3.65 -26.75 1.53
C ARG A 132 -3.41 -25.30 1.10
N LEU A 133 -2.42 -25.07 0.25
CA LEU A 133 -1.98 -23.74 -0.18
C LEU A 133 -1.94 -23.66 -1.70
N ASP A 134 -2.85 -22.87 -2.26
CA ASP A 134 -2.89 -22.57 -3.69
C ASP A 134 -2.37 -21.16 -3.98
N ILE A 135 -1.81 -20.96 -5.18
CA ILE A 135 -1.53 -19.63 -5.70
C ILE A 135 -2.72 -19.20 -6.58
N VAL A 136 -3.34 -18.08 -6.23
CA VAL A 136 -4.35 -17.45 -7.09
C VAL A 136 -3.92 -16.02 -7.41
N PHE A 137 -3.40 -15.84 -8.63
CA PHE A 137 -2.87 -14.56 -9.06
C PHE A 137 -3.94 -13.47 -9.16
N ASN A 138 -3.52 -12.21 -9.03
CA ASN A 138 -4.42 -11.06 -9.20
C ASN A 138 -5.04 -11.05 -10.60
N ALA A 139 -6.36 -10.93 -10.68
CA ALA A 139 -7.10 -10.90 -11.93
C ALA A 139 -7.54 -9.47 -12.31
N VAL A 140 -8.02 -9.34 -13.55
CA VAL A 140 -8.58 -8.12 -14.12
C VAL A 140 -9.97 -8.44 -14.66
N ASP A 141 -10.92 -7.56 -14.38
CA ASP A 141 -12.20 -7.54 -15.08
C ASP A 141 -11.98 -7.04 -16.52
N LEU A 142 -11.76 -7.98 -17.46
CA LEU A 142 -11.53 -7.66 -18.87
C LEU A 142 -12.78 -7.14 -19.58
N GLU A 143 -13.96 -7.24 -18.97
CA GLU A 143 -15.17 -6.60 -19.48
C GLU A 143 -15.16 -5.11 -19.14
N ARG A 144 -14.67 -4.73 -17.95
CA ARG A 144 -14.51 -3.34 -17.52
C ARG A 144 -13.26 -2.68 -18.10
N PHE A 145 -12.10 -3.34 -18.03
CA PHE A 145 -10.82 -2.89 -18.57
C PHE A 145 -10.69 -3.25 -20.07
N LYS A 146 -11.27 -2.38 -20.90
CA LYS A 146 -11.23 -2.53 -22.35
C LYS A 146 -9.82 -2.30 -22.89
N GLN A 147 -9.53 -2.98 -23.99
CA GLN A 147 -8.27 -2.80 -24.70
C GLN A 147 -8.27 -1.44 -25.42
N ARG A 148 -7.18 -0.69 -25.29
CA ARG A 148 -6.98 0.58 -26.01
C ARG A 148 -6.55 0.37 -27.48
N PRO A 149 -6.65 1.40 -28.34
CA PRO A 149 -6.04 1.38 -29.66
C PRO A 149 -4.51 1.15 -29.61
N ARG A 150 -3.89 0.86 -30.75
CA ARG A 150 -2.44 0.62 -30.83
C ARG A 150 -1.64 1.80 -30.27
N LEU A 151 -0.56 1.50 -29.57
CA LEU A 151 0.39 2.50 -29.06
C LEU A 151 1.06 3.29 -30.21
N PRO A 152 1.41 4.57 -29.98
CA PRO A 152 2.23 5.35 -30.91
C PRO A 152 3.65 4.78 -30.99
N SER A 153 4.44 5.22 -31.97
CA SER A 153 5.85 4.81 -32.10
C SER A 153 6.77 5.36 -31.01
N ARG A 154 6.32 6.36 -30.26
CA ARG A 154 7.00 6.93 -29.08
C ARG A 154 5.96 7.33 -28.04
N PRO A 155 6.21 7.10 -26.74
CA PRO A 155 5.25 7.45 -25.69
C PRO A 155 5.16 8.97 -25.55
N GLN A 156 3.94 9.49 -25.43
CA GLN A 156 3.69 10.92 -25.21
C GLN A 156 3.02 11.16 -23.85
N ARG A 157 2.17 10.23 -23.41
CA ARG A 157 1.42 10.34 -22.15
C ARG A 157 1.82 9.22 -21.19
N GLY A 158 2.28 9.63 -20.02
CA GLY A 158 2.68 8.76 -18.92
C GLY A 158 1.69 8.86 -17.76
N LEU A 159 1.48 7.74 -17.06
CA LEU A 159 0.76 7.72 -15.79
C LEU A 159 1.60 7.02 -14.71
N LEU A 160 1.77 7.67 -13.57
CA LEU A 160 2.29 7.04 -12.37
C LEU A 160 1.13 6.63 -11.44
N LEU A 161 1.01 5.34 -11.18
CA LEU A 161 0.09 4.79 -10.17
C LEU A 161 0.89 4.42 -8.92
N THR A 162 0.76 5.23 -7.86
CA THR A 162 1.65 5.14 -6.69
C THR A 162 0.93 5.26 -5.34
N LYS A 163 1.45 4.52 -4.36
CA LYS A 163 1.09 4.61 -2.94
C LYS A 163 2.21 5.26 -2.09
N ASN A 164 3.33 5.60 -2.73
CA ASN A 164 4.59 5.99 -2.13
C ASN A 164 5.08 7.33 -2.67
N PHE A 165 5.85 8.07 -1.88
CA PHE A 165 6.37 9.40 -2.24
C PHE A 165 7.78 9.33 -2.83
N GLU A 166 8.57 8.34 -2.41
CA GLU A 166 10.02 8.28 -2.53
C GLU A 166 10.53 8.29 -3.98
N HIS A 167 9.80 7.67 -4.91
CA HIS A 167 10.23 7.53 -6.30
C HIS A 167 9.57 8.55 -7.26
N GLN A 168 8.59 9.33 -6.79
CA GLN A 168 7.80 10.20 -7.67
C GLN A 168 8.69 11.20 -8.41
N GLN A 169 9.66 11.79 -7.70
CA GLN A 169 10.57 12.76 -8.30
C GLN A 169 11.43 12.15 -9.43
N ALA A 170 11.94 10.93 -9.23
CA ALA A 170 12.71 10.25 -10.26
C ALA A 170 11.88 9.98 -11.52
N VAL A 171 10.61 9.57 -11.36
CA VAL A 171 9.68 9.34 -12.47
C VAL A 171 9.35 10.65 -13.20
N ARG A 172 9.06 11.73 -12.46
CA ARG A 172 8.83 13.07 -13.06
C ARG A 172 10.01 13.51 -13.91
N GLU A 173 11.22 13.42 -13.39
CA GLU A 173 12.43 13.84 -14.10
C GLU A 173 12.73 12.99 -15.33
N ALA A 174 12.57 11.66 -15.23
CA ALA A 174 12.77 10.77 -16.37
C ALA A 174 11.74 11.02 -17.48
N CYS A 175 10.47 11.25 -17.13
CA CYS A 175 9.42 11.60 -18.08
C CYS A 175 9.71 12.96 -18.75
N LEU A 176 10.06 13.98 -17.96
CA LEU A 176 10.39 15.31 -18.47
C LEU A 176 11.56 15.26 -19.47
N LYS A 177 12.64 14.56 -19.12
CA LYS A 177 13.81 14.36 -20.01
C LYS A 177 13.48 13.57 -21.28
N SER A 178 12.44 12.75 -21.24
CA SER A 178 11.96 11.96 -22.37
C SER A 178 10.85 12.66 -23.17
N GLY A 179 10.44 13.86 -22.78
CA GLY A 179 9.35 14.60 -23.44
C GLY A 179 7.96 14.00 -23.21
N ILE A 180 7.77 13.24 -22.13
CA ILE A 180 6.50 12.58 -21.78
C ILE A 180 5.73 13.46 -20.80
N HIS A 181 4.46 13.72 -21.09
CA HIS A 181 3.55 14.37 -20.15
C HIS A 181 3.10 13.36 -19.09
N LEU A 182 3.41 13.61 -17.82
CA LEU A 182 3.14 12.68 -16.73
C LEU A 182 1.95 13.15 -15.87
N ASP A 183 0.95 12.29 -15.75
CA ASP A 183 -0.07 12.36 -14.69
C ASP A 183 0.27 11.41 -13.53
N GLU A 184 -0.27 11.69 -12.34
CA GLU A 184 -0.01 10.87 -11.14
C GLU A 184 -1.28 10.65 -10.33
N LEU A 185 -1.54 9.38 -9.99
CA LEU A 185 -2.70 8.94 -9.23
C LEU A 185 -2.29 8.00 -8.10
N GLY A 186 -3.06 8.03 -7.01
CA GLY A 186 -2.97 7.14 -5.87
C GLY A 186 -2.83 7.89 -4.54
N SER A 187 -2.72 7.13 -3.44
CA SER A 187 -2.82 7.70 -2.10
C SER A 187 -1.71 8.70 -1.77
N ALA A 188 -0.52 8.51 -2.35
CA ALA A 188 0.60 9.42 -2.17
C ALA A 188 0.49 10.72 -3.01
N THR A 189 -0.57 10.88 -3.81
CA THR A 189 -0.83 12.13 -4.54
C THR A 189 -2.09 12.83 -4.07
N GLY A 190 -2.87 12.19 -3.19
CA GLY A 190 -4.21 12.64 -2.79
C GLY A 190 -5.24 12.61 -3.93
N ARG A 191 -4.88 12.12 -5.12
CA ARG A 191 -5.74 12.05 -6.30
C ARG A 191 -6.11 10.60 -6.59
N TYR A 192 -7.39 10.30 -6.59
CA TYR A 192 -7.92 8.96 -6.85
C TYR A 192 -8.77 8.96 -8.12
N SER A 193 -8.73 7.86 -8.86
CA SER A 193 -9.69 7.59 -9.93
C SER A 193 -10.68 6.52 -9.51
N TYR A 194 -11.96 6.78 -9.77
CA TYR A 194 -13.04 5.80 -9.62
C TYR A 194 -13.37 5.07 -10.92
N GLN A 195 -12.65 5.37 -11.99
CA GLN A 195 -12.88 4.89 -13.34
C GLN A 195 -11.55 4.60 -14.06
N LEU A 196 -10.58 4.04 -13.33
CA LEU A 196 -9.23 3.75 -13.83
C LEU A 196 -9.26 2.95 -15.14
N GLU A 197 -10.26 2.09 -15.32
CA GLU A 197 -10.49 1.33 -16.55
C GLU A 197 -10.73 2.21 -17.80
N LYS A 198 -11.22 3.43 -17.62
CA LYS A 198 -11.43 4.42 -18.69
C LYS A 198 -10.21 5.30 -18.83
N ASP A 199 -9.63 5.72 -17.71
CA ASP A 199 -8.49 6.64 -17.70
C ASP A 199 -7.25 5.98 -18.34
N LEU A 200 -7.02 4.69 -18.10
CA LEU A 200 -5.88 3.96 -18.67
C LEU A 200 -5.85 3.94 -20.22
N LEU A 201 -6.99 4.16 -20.89
CA LEU A 201 -7.04 4.20 -22.36
C LEU A 201 -6.21 5.35 -22.93
N GLU A 202 -6.01 6.41 -22.15
CA GLU A 202 -5.37 7.67 -22.54
C GLU A 202 -3.83 7.67 -22.40
N TYR A 203 -3.26 6.61 -21.82
CA TYR A 203 -1.84 6.57 -21.49
C TYR A 203 -1.07 5.56 -22.35
N ASP A 204 0.14 5.95 -22.73
CA ASP A 204 1.03 5.12 -23.54
C ASP A 204 1.96 4.28 -22.66
N ILE A 205 2.46 4.89 -21.58
CA ILE A 205 3.37 4.25 -20.64
C ILE A 205 2.88 4.44 -19.20
N VAL A 206 2.88 3.37 -18.42
CA VAL A 206 2.41 3.38 -17.03
C VAL A 206 3.51 2.89 -16.11
N PHE A 207 3.77 3.66 -15.05
CA PHE A 207 4.66 3.31 -13.96
C PHE A 207 3.81 2.79 -12.81
N ALA A 208 3.92 1.51 -12.49
CA ALA A 208 3.04 0.87 -11.52
C ALA A 208 3.63 -0.41 -10.96
N THR A 209 3.01 -0.96 -9.91
CA THR A 209 3.33 -2.31 -9.40
C THR A 209 2.07 -3.10 -9.12
N ALA A 210 2.26 -4.41 -8.98
CA ALA A 210 1.24 -5.38 -8.64
C ALA A 210 0.03 -5.30 -9.57
N ARG A 211 -1.18 -5.32 -9.01
CA ARG A 211 -2.44 -5.28 -9.76
C ARG A 211 -2.56 -4.09 -10.72
N MET A 212 -2.11 -2.90 -10.34
CA MET A 212 -2.19 -1.70 -11.20
C MET A 212 -1.35 -1.87 -12.48
N ALA A 213 -0.19 -2.54 -12.37
CA ALA A 213 0.65 -2.88 -13.52
C ALA A 213 -0.03 -3.94 -14.42
N ILE A 214 -0.70 -4.93 -13.83
CA ILE A 214 -1.46 -5.96 -14.56
C ILE A 214 -2.64 -5.35 -15.32
N GLU A 215 -3.38 -4.45 -14.68
CA GLU A 215 -4.50 -3.72 -15.28
C GLU A 215 -4.03 -2.86 -16.48
N ALA A 216 -2.94 -2.10 -16.31
CA ALA A 216 -2.34 -1.32 -17.39
C ALA A 216 -1.86 -2.18 -18.57
N ALA A 217 -1.20 -3.30 -18.28
CA ALA A 217 -0.74 -4.25 -19.30
C ALA A 217 -1.92 -4.88 -20.07
N ALA A 218 -3.00 -5.25 -19.37
CA ALA A 218 -4.20 -5.82 -19.97
C ALA A 218 -5.01 -4.81 -20.80
N VAL A 219 -4.91 -3.52 -20.50
CA VAL A 219 -5.49 -2.44 -21.29
C VAL A 219 -4.72 -2.22 -22.58
N GLY A 220 -3.38 -2.31 -22.57
CA GLY A 220 -2.57 -2.01 -23.76
C GLY A 220 -1.49 -0.96 -23.57
N CYS A 221 -1.19 -0.58 -22.33
CA CYS A 221 -0.10 0.35 -22.04
C CYS A 221 1.25 -0.39 -22.00
N SER A 222 2.32 0.30 -22.38
CA SER A 222 3.67 -0.13 -21.99
C SER A 222 3.83 0.05 -20.48
N VAL A 223 4.42 -0.92 -19.77
CA VAL A 223 4.47 -0.88 -18.30
C VAL A 223 5.90 -0.90 -17.79
N VAL A 224 6.26 0.07 -16.97
CA VAL A 224 7.50 0.07 -16.19
C VAL A 224 7.14 -0.29 -14.75
N VAL A 225 7.69 -1.41 -14.27
CA VAL A 225 7.38 -1.93 -12.94
C VAL A 225 8.31 -1.30 -11.90
N CYS A 226 7.79 -0.35 -11.13
CA CYS A 226 8.53 0.36 -10.08
C CYS A 226 7.62 1.03 -9.05
N ASP A 227 8.09 1.13 -7.80
CA ASP A 227 7.50 1.99 -6.77
C ASP A 227 8.55 2.48 -5.75
N GLY A 228 8.11 2.96 -4.59
CA GLY A 228 8.99 3.50 -3.54
C GLY A 228 9.89 2.44 -2.90
N ARG A 229 9.57 1.15 -3.07
CA ARG A 229 10.35 0.02 -2.58
C ARG A 229 11.44 -0.40 -3.56
N GLY A 230 11.34 -0.01 -4.83
CA GLY A 230 12.35 -0.29 -5.83
C GLY A 230 11.83 -0.37 -7.26
N PHE A 231 12.69 -0.88 -8.13
CA PHE A 231 12.56 -0.88 -9.58
C PHE A 231 12.88 -2.26 -10.15
N ALA A 232 12.00 -2.76 -11.03
CA ALA A 232 12.23 -4.00 -11.77
C ALA A 232 12.69 -3.69 -13.20
N GLY A 233 12.02 -2.76 -13.89
CA GLY A 233 12.30 -2.40 -15.28
C GLY A 233 11.05 -2.39 -16.15
N LEU A 234 11.28 -2.34 -17.47
CA LEU A 234 10.23 -2.45 -18.48
C LEU A 234 9.70 -3.90 -18.53
N LEU A 235 8.38 -4.05 -18.47
CA LEU A 235 7.68 -5.30 -18.75
C LEU A 235 7.70 -5.55 -20.27
N THR A 236 8.18 -6.72 -20.68
CA THR A 236 8.34 -7.12 -22.08
C THR A 236 7.89 -8.56 -22.30
N ALA A 237 7.68 -8.95 -23.55
CA ALA A 237 7.38 -10.32 -23.95
C ALA A 237 8.41 -11.32 -23.41
N GLY A 238 9.67 -10.91 -23.32
CA GLY A 238 10.76 -11.74 -22.80
C GLY A 238 10.74 -11.98 -21.29
N ASN A 239 9.97 -11.21 -20.50
CA ASN A 239 9.94 -11.34 -19.03
C ASN A 239 8.54 -11.50 -18.42
N MET A 240 7.46 -11.31 -19.21
CA MET A 240 6.08 -11.27 -18.72
C MET A 240 5.63 -12.51 -17.94
N GLU A 241 6.00 -13.72 -18.39
CA GLU A 241 5.62 -14.97 -17.71
C GLU A 241 6.28 -15.09 -16.34
N MET A 242 7.60 -14.84 -16.28
CA MET A 242 8.36 -14.89 -15.04
C MET A 242 7.87 -13.81 -14.06
N TRP A 243 7.63 -12.60 -14.55
CA TRP A 243 7.19 -11.49 -13.71
C TRP A 243 5.74 -11.66 -13.23
N ARG A 244 4.91 -12.33 -14.03
CA ARG A 244 3.54 -12.71 -13.63
C ARG A 244 3.53 -13.62 -12.40
N ARG A 245 4.48 -14.53 -12.25
CA ARG A 245 4.60 -15.40 -11.04
C ARG A 245 4.84 -14.61 -9.75
N MET A 246 5.39 -13.40 -9.89
CA MET A 246 5.58 -12.44 -8.80
C MET A 246 4.49 -11.36 -8.79
N ASN A 247 3.39 -11.54 -9.53
CA ASN A 247 2.29 -10.59 -9.68
C ASN A 247 2.67 -9.19 -10.17
N LEU A 248 3.83 -9.00 -10.82
CA LEU A 248 4.42 -7.68 -11.04
C LEU A 248 4.66 -6.89 -9.72
N GLY A 249 4.78 -7.61 -8.62
CA GLY A 249 4.81 -7.08 -7.25
C GLY A 249 6.21 -6.94 -6.67
N VAL A 250 6.24 -6.83 -5.33
CA VAL A 250 7.44 -6.43 -4.56
C VAL A 250 8.65 -7.33 -4.77
N GLY A 251 8.45 -8.62 -5.05
CA GLY A 251 9.56 -9.55 -5.26
C GLY A 251 10.41 -9.26 -6.51
N LEU A 252 9.93 -8.40 -7.41
CA LEU A 252 10.69 -7.93 -8.58
C LEU A 252 11.48 -6.65 -8.31
N LEU A 253 11.17 -5.93 -7.23
CA LEU A 253 11.70 -4.59 -6.95
C LEU A 253 13.06 -4.69 -6.23
N THR A 254 14.05 -5.22 -6.94
CA THR A 254 15.33 -5.66 -6.35
C THR A 254 16.42 -4.58 -6.31
N ARG A 255 16.18 -3.42 -6.93
CA ARG A 255 17.11 -2.29 -6.98
C ARG A 255 16.40 -0.95 -6.77
N PRO A 256 17.10 0.13 -6.41
CA PRO A 256 16.50 1.45 -6.22
C PRO A 256 15.89 2.01 -7.51
N THR A 257 14.84 2.80 -7.40
CA THR A 257 14.26 3.54 -8.52
C THR A 257 15.08 4.80 -8.81
N THR A 258 15.92 4.76 -9.85
CA THR A 258 16.78 5.88 -10.25
C THR A 258 16.35 6.49 -11.57
N ILE A 259 16.69 7.77 -11.79
CA ILE A 259 16.41 8.47 -13.06
C ILE A 259 17.10 7.76 -14.23
N HIS A 260 18.33 7.29 -14.05
CA HIS A 260 19.07 6.54 -15.07
C HIS A 260 18.30 5.30 -15.53
N ASP A 261 17.86 4.49 -14.58
CA ASP A 261 17.17 3.23 -14.87
C ASP A 261 15.80 3.44 -15.51
N LEU A 262 15.10 4.50 -15.10
CA LEU A 262 13.85 4.92 -15.71
C LEU A 262 14.06 5.38 -17.16
N LEU A 263 15.10 6.18 -17.42
CA LEU A 263 15.44 6.61 -18.79
C LEU A 263 15.80 5.43 -19.68
N GLU A 264 16.57 4.46 -19.16
CA GLU A 264 16.87 3.23 -19.89
C GLU A 264 15.60 2.46 -20.24
N ALA A 265 14.69 2.28 -19.27
CA ALA A 265 13.42 1.59 -19.51
C ALA A 265 12.52 2.33 -20.52
N ILE A 266 12.41 3.65 -20.42
CA ILE A 266 11.65 4.48 -21.38
C ILE A 266 12.27 4.38 -22.78
N SER A 267 13.60 4.37 -22.90
CA SER A 267 14.29 4.29 -24.20
C SER A 267 14.04 2.98 -24.95
N ARG A 268 13.65 1.93 -24.21
CA ARG A 268 13.31 0.60 -24.71
C ARG A 268 11.83 0.42 -25.03
N PHE A 269 11.02 1.47 -24.92
CA PHE A 269 9.61 1.42 -25.30
C PHE A 269 9.45 0.88 -26.73
N ASP A 270 8.60 -0.13 -26.88
CA ASP A 270 8.25 -0.73 -28.16
C ASP A 270 6.74 -1.05 -28.17
N ALA A 271 6.02 -0.49 -29.14
CA ALA A 271 4.58 -0.64 -29.28
C ALA A 271 4.15 -2.07 -29.63
N ASP A 272 4.98 -2.81 -30.35
CA ASP A 272 4.69 -4.17 -30.78
C ASP A 272 4.98 -5.17 -29.66
N ASP A 273 6.06 -4.97 -28.91
CA ASP A 273 6.33 -5.73 -27.67
C ASP A 273 5.21 -5.53 -26.64
N ALA A 274 4.79 -4.28 -26.41
CA ALA A 274 3.67 -3.99 -25.52
C ALA A 274 2.36 -4.66 -25.99
N ALA A 275 2.11 -4.75 -27.30
CA ALA A 275 0.94 -5.47 -27.82
C ALA A 275 1.01 -6.98 -27.56
N GLU A 276 2.20 -7.60 -27.63
CA GLU A 276 2.41 -9.00 -27.27
C GLU A 276 2.17 -9.24 -25.78
N VAL A 277 2.70 -8.37 -24.92
CA VAL A 277 2.43 -8.36 -23.47
C VAL A 277 0.93 -8.28 -23.20
N THR A 278 0.22 -7.38 -23.87
CA THR A 278 -1.23 -7.23 -23.72
C THR A 278 -1.98 -8.50 -24.13
N ALA A 279 -1.62 -9.11 -25.25
CA ALA A 279 -2.25 -10.36 -25.69
C ALA A 279 -2.08 -11.47 -24.64
N TYR A 280 -0.88 -11.60 -24.06
CA TYR A 280 -0.63 -12.56 -22.98
C TYR A 280 -1.46 -12.27 -21.72
N PHE A 281 -1.47 -11.03 -21.22
CA PHE A 281 -2.20 -10.69 -20.01
C PHE A 281 -3.71 -10.85 -20.21
N ARG A 282 -4.27 -10.39 -21.34
CA ARG A 282 -5.70 -10.59 -21.65
C ARG A 282 -6.08 -12.07 -21.78
N GLY A 283 -5.16 -12.93 -22.22
CA GLY A 283 -5.37 -14.37 -22.29
C GLY A 283 -5.29 -15.10 -20.93
N THR A 284 -4.72 -14.49 -19.90
CA THR A 284 -4.35 -15.20 -18.65
C THR A 284 -4.91 -14.59 -17.36
N VAL A 285 -5.38 -13.34 -17.37
CA VAL A 285 -5.78 -12.63 -16.14
C VAL A 285 -7.28 -12.38 -16.00
N GLY A 286 -8.10 -13.00 -16.84
CA GLY A 286 -9.55 -12.80 -16.81
C GLY A 286 -10.22 -13.19 -15.49
N ALA A 287 -11.16 -12.36 -15.04
CA ALA A 287 -11.93 -12.58 -13.80
C ALA A 287 -12.67 -13.93 -13.76
N GLY A 288 -13.08 -14.48 -14.90
CA GLY A 288 -13.81 -15.75 -14.95
C GLY A 288 -13.05 -16.92 -14.31
N ASP A 289 -11.78 -17.10 -14.67
CA ASP A 289 -10.97 -18.20 -14.11
C ASP A 289 -10.57 -17.93 -12.66
N PHE A 290 -10.38 -16.65 -12.29
CA PHE A 290 -10.20 -16.25 -10.90
C PHE A 290 -11.38 -16.64 -10.01
N ILE A 291 -12.61 -16.42 -10.47
CA ILE A 291 -13.81 -16.82 -9.71
C ILE A 291 -13.97 -18.34 -9.65
N LYS A 292 -13.73 -19.05 -10.76
CA LYS A 292 -13.76 -20.52 -10.76
C LYS A 292 -12.79 -21.12 -9.76
N GLU A 293 -11.57 -20.57 -9.67
CA GLU A 293 -10.55 -21.07 -8.76
C GLU A 293 -10.91 -20.80 -7.30
N HIS A 294 -11.47 -19.63 -6.98
CA HIS A 294 -12.00 -19.36 -5.65
C HIS A 294 -13.15 -20.30 -5.28
N LEU A 295 -14.09 -20.55 -6.19
CA LEU A 295 -15.19 -21.49 -5.96
C LEU A 295 -14.68 -22.92 -5.72
N ARG A 296 -13.70 -23.38 -6.51
CA ARG A 296 -13.03 -24.68 -6.30
C ARG A 296 -12.44 -24.79 -4.90
N ILE A 297 -11.74 -23.76 -4.44
CA ILE A 297 -11.11 -23.72 -3.11
C ILE A 297 -12.17 -23.65 -2.00
N TYR A 298 -13.26 -22.90 -2.19
CA TYR A 298 -14.37 -22.86 -1.25
C TYR A 298 -15.05 -24.22 -1.11
N ASP A 299 -15.31 -24.91 -2.22
CA ASP A 299 -15.91 -26.25 -2.20
C ASP A 299 -14.98 -27.25 -1.48
N GLN A 300 -13.67 -27.19 -1.70
CA GLN A 300 -12.69 -27.99 -0.96
C GLN A 300 -12.72 -27.69 0.54
N ALA A 301 -12.74 -26.41 0.92
CA ALA A 301 -12.85 -26.02 2.32
C ALA A 301 -14.16 -26.51 2.95
N ILE A 302 -15.28 -26.43 2.25
CA ILE A 302 -16.59 -26.91 2.74
C ILE A 302 -16.59 -28.43 2.93
N GLN A 303 -16.06 -29.18 1.96
CA GLN A 303 -16.05 -30.64 1.95
C GLN A 303 -14.98 -31.26 2.87
N ALA A 304 -13.94 -30.50 3.23
CA ALA A 304 -12.87 -30.98 4.11
C ALA A 304 -13.44 -31.37 5.49
N ASN A 305 -13.42 -32.67 5.78
CA ASN A 305 -13.77 -33.20 7.08
C ASN A 305 -12.63 -32.92 8.06
N SER A 306 -12.80 -31.90 8.91
CA SER A 306 -11.91 -31.64 10.04
C SER A 306 -12.59 -32.05 11.33
N ALA A 307 -12.04 -33.03 12.03
CA ALA A 307 -12.52 -33.50 13.33
C ALA A 307 -12.12 -32.54 14.47
N THR A 308 -12.24 -31.22 14.25
CA THR A 308 -11.89 -30.23 15.25
C THR A 308 -13.01 -30.13 16.29
N THR A 309 -12.64 -30.15 17.56
CA THR A 309 -13.55 -29.96 18.70
C THR A 309 -13.90 -28.48 18.89
N ALA A 310 -14.98 -28.20 19.63
CA ALA A 310 -15.35 -26.83 19.99
C ALA A 310 -14.28 -26.15 20.87
N ASP A 311 -13.60 -26.92 21.73
CA ASP A 311 -12.52 -26.46 22.59
C ASP A 311 -11.32 -26.00 21.77
N GLU A 312 -10.85 -26.82 20.81
CA GLU A 312 -9.74 -26.45 19.91
C GLU A 312 -10.02 -25.17 19.12
N ARG A 313 -11.26 -24.97 18.64
CA ARG A 313 -11.65 -23.73 17.96
C ARG A 313 -11.63 -22.53 18.90
N SER A 314 -12.16 -22.70 20.11
CA SER A 314 -12.21 -21.65 21.12
C SER A 314 -10.81 -21.26 21.59
N LEU A 315 -9.94 -22.24 21.84
CA LEU A 315 -8.54 -22.04 22.19
C LEU A 315 -7.79 -21.32 21.08
N ALA A 316 -7.94 -21.74 19.82
CA ALA A 316 -7.30 -21.07 18.70
C ALA A 316 -7.76 -19.61 18.54
N THR A 317 -9.07 -19.36 18.70
CA THR A 317 -9.62 -17.99 18.71
C THR A 317 -9.04 -17.17 19.87
N ALA A 318 -8.93 -17.73 21.07
CA ALA A 318 -8.31 -17.08 22.22
C ALA A 318 -6.83 -16.75 21.98
N CYS A 319 -6.06 -17.67 21.40
CA CYS A 319 -4.66 -17.43 21.02
C CYS A 319 -4.54 -16.31 19.98
N TRP A 320 -5.44 -16.24 19.01
CA TRP A 320 -5.48 -15.09 18.08
C TRP A 320 -5.75 -13.78 18.82
N ILE A 321 -6.71 -13.76 19.75
CA ILE A 321 -7.00 -12.59 20.59
C ILE A 321 -5.76 -12.15 21.39
N GLU A 322 -4.99 -13.07 21.96
CA GLU A 322 -3.74 -12.72 22.65
C GLU A 322 -2.73 -12.05 21.72
N GLU A 323 -2.60 -12.56 20.49
CA GLU A 323 -1.61 -12.10 19.53
C GLU A 323 -1.96 -10.75 18.90
N ILE A 324 -3.21 -10.56 18.46
CA ILE A 324 -3.64 -9.40 17.68
C ILE A 324 -4.52 -8.42 18.46
N GLY A 325 -5.00 -8.82 19.65
CA GLY A 325 -5.69 -7.93 20.58
C GLY A 325 -4.72 -6.97 21.26
N VAL A 326 -5.13 -5.71 21.40
CA VAL A 326 -4.31 -4.67 22.04
C VAL A 326 -4.08 -5.04 23.51
N SER A 327 -2.81 -5.11 23.92
CA SER A 327 -2.42 -5.42 25.29
C SER A 327 -1.07 -4.77 25.64
N ALA A 328 -0.64 -4.83 26.90
CA ALA A 328 0.66 -4.28 27.28
C ALA A 328 1.86 -5.07 26.70
N SER A 329 1.67 -6.34 26.37
CA SER A 329 2.72 -7.18 25.77
C SER A 329 2.87 -6.86 24.29
N PRO A 330 4.10 -6.61 23.78
CA PRO A 330 4.34 -6.22 22.39
C PRO A 330 4.29 -7.42 21.44
N ARG A 331 3.12 -8.04 21.31
CA ARG A 331 2.83 -9.14 20.36
C ARG A 331 2.54 -8.59 18.96
N LYS A 332 1.94 -9.40 18.07
CA LYS A 332 1.63 -9.02 16.68
C LYS A 332 0.80 -7.74 16.57
N TRP A 333 -0.11 -7.48 17.51
CA TRP A 333 -0.94 -6.26 17.50
C TRP A 333 -0.10 -4.99 17.37
N LEU A 334 1.09 -4.93 18.01
CA LEU A 334 1.94 -3.75 17.97
C LEU A 334 2.51 -3.53 16.57
N GLN A 335 2.94 -4.60 15.91
CA GLN A 335 3.43 -4.54 14.53
C GLN A 335 2.30 -4.16 13.56
N ILE A 336 1.12 -4.77 13.71
CA ILE A 336 -0.07 -4.42 12.93
C ILE A 336 -0.44 -2.94 13.12
N ALA A 337 -0.41 -2.44 14.35
CA ALA A 337 -0.70 -1.03 14.65
C ALA A 337 0.33 -0.08 13.98
N LYS A 338 1.62 -0.44 13.98
CA LYS A 338 2.67 0.33 13.29
C LYS A 338 2.42 0.39 11.78
N GLU A 339 2.04 -0.74 11.18
CA GLU A 339 1.72 -0.85 9.75
C GLU A 339 0.51 0.01 9.38
N LEU A 340 -0.56 -0.03 10.18
CA LEU A 340 -1.80 0.70 9.88
C LEU A 340 -1.73 2.20 10.15
N HIS A 341 -0.88 2.65 11.05
CA HIS A 341 -0.74 4.06 11.41
C HIS A 341 0.51 4.75 10.83
N GLY A 342 1.30 4.06 10.00
CA GLY A 342 2.57 4.59 9.50
C GLY A 342 3.59 4.88 10.61
N LEU A 343 3.36 4.36 11.82
CA LEU A 343 4.23 4.53 12.98
C LEU A 343 5.44 3.58 12.85
N VAL A 344 6.32 3.90 11.91
CA VAL A 344 7.75 3.74 12.19
C VAL A 344 7.99 4.59 13.46
N GLY A 345 8.60 4.01 14.50
CA GLY A 345 8.51 4.52 15.88
C GLY A 345 8.82 6.02 16.08
N PRO A 346 8.50 6.60 17.25
CA PRO A 346 8.68 8.04 17.53
C PRO A 346 10.12 8.57 17.30
N GLU A 347 11.12 7.68 17.20
CA GLU A 347 12.49 8.07 16.86
C GLU A 347 12.72 8.26 15.35
N THR A 348 11.98 7.56 14.50
CA THR A 348 12.19 7.59 13.04
C THR A 348 11.39 8.71 12.38
N SER A 349 10.18 9.04 12.85
CA SER A 349 9.42 10.16 12.28
C SER A 349 10.06 11.52 12.58
N LEU A 350 10.70 11.68 13.75
CA LEU A 350 11.41 12.90 14.11
C LEU A 350 12.73 13.02 13.33
N LEU A 351 13.49 11.92 13.19
CA LEU A 351 14.70 11.89 12.35
C LEU A 351 14.38 12.10 10.87
N GLN A 352 13.27 11.56 10.35
CA GLN A 352 12.84 11.77 8.97
C GLN A 352 12.33 13.20 8.72
N LEU A 353 11.59 13.80 9.68
CA LEU A 353 11.25 15.23 9.60
C LEU A 353 12.50 16.10 9.70
N LEU A 354 13.45 15.75 10.57
CA LEU A 354 14.69 16.49 10.72
C LEU A 354 15.57 16.35 9.49
N GLN A 355 15.71 15.15 8.90
CA GLN A 355 16.47 14.91 7.67
C GLN A 355 15.83 15.61 6.47
N SER A 356 14.51 15.50 6.31
CA SER A 356 13.79 16.21 5.24
C SER A 356 13.90 17.73 5.40
N ASN A 357 13.83 18.26 6.62
CA ASN A 357 14.06 19.68 6.88
C ASN A 357 15.53 20.08 6.67
N THR A 358 16.48 19.20 6.97
CA THR A 358 17.93 19.46 6.79
C THR A 358 18.28 19.48 5.30
N GLU A 359 17.78 18.53 4.50
CA GLU A 359 17.94 18.52 3.04
C GLU A 359 17.25 19.71 2.38
N THR A 360 16.08 20.12 2.89
CA THR A 360 15.38 21.32 2.42
C THR A 360 16.13 22.60 2.79
N LEU A 361 16.74 22.65 3.98
CA LEU A 361 17.57 23.76 4.43
C LEU A 361 18.91 23.83 3.69
N GLU A 362 19.54 22.69 3.41
CA GLU A 362 20.76 22.59 2.61
C GLU A 362 20.48 22.97 1.15
N GLY A 363 19.39 22.50 0.56
CA GLY A 363 18.95 22.93 -0.77
C GLY A 363 18.62 24.42 -0.83
N SER A 364 18.00 24.96 0.22
CA SER A 364 17.74 26.40 0.34
C SER A 364 19.02 27.21 0.55
N ALA A 365 20.00 26.66 1.28
CA ALA A 365 21.31 27.29 1.50
C ALA A 365 22.18 27.28 0.24
N VAL A 366 22.12 26.21 -0.56
CA VAL A 366 22.75 26.13 -1.89
C VAL A 366 22.09 27.12 -2.85
N ALA A 367 20.76 27.21 -2.86
CA ALA A 367 20.03 28.20 -3.65
C ALA A 367 20.36 29.65 -3.22
N LEU A 368 20.52 29.90 -1.91
CA LEU A 368 20.96 31.18 -1.37
C LEU A 368 22.42 31.50 -1.70
N ALA A 369 23.30 30.49 -1.74
CA ALA A 369 24.69 30.65 -2.15
C ALA A 369 24.83 30.93 -3.65
N ASP A 370 24.03 30.25 -4.48
CA ASP A 370 23.94 30.51 -5.93
C ASP A 370 23.35 31.90 -6.21
N LEU A 371 22.30 32.30 -5.48
CA LEU A 371 21.77 33.67 -5.52
C LEU A 371 22.80 34.69 -5.05
N GLY A 372 23.59 34.40 -4.01
CA GLY A 372 24.69 35.23 -3.55
C GLY A 372 25.82 35.35 -4.57
N GLY A 373 26.11 34.26 -5.28
CA GLY A 373 27.05 34.21 -6.41
C GLY A 373 26.58 35.06 -7.58
N GLN A 374 25.30 34.94 -7.95
CA GLN A 374 24.66 35.76 -8.98
C GLN A 374 24.62 37.25 -8.59
N VAL A 375 24.36 37.58 -7.32
CA VAL A 375 24.41 38.96 -6.81
C VAL A 375 25.83 39.51 -6.82
N ASN A 376 26.86 38.69 -6.58
CA ASN A 376 28.25 39.10 -6.69
C ASN A 376 28.71 39.27 -8.14
N SER A 377 28.24 38.43 -9.07
CA SER A 377 28.48 38.64 -10.51
C SER A 377 27.75 39.88 -11.03
N ILE A 378 26.55 40.17 -10.52
CA ILE A 378 25.82 41.42 -10.82
C ILE A 378 26.55 42.64 -10.22
N LYS A 379 27.14 42.53 -9.02
CA LYS A 379 27.96 43.59 -8.41
C LYS A 379 29.28 43.86 -9.13
N LEU A 380 29.82 42.88 -9.86
CA LEU A 380 31.03 43.05 -10.68
C LEU A 380 30.76 43.80 -11.99
N ASP A 381 29.50 43.91 -12.42
CA ASP A 381 29.07 44.65 -13.62
C ASP A 381 28.38 45.99 -13.34
N THR A 382 28.26 46.42 -12.08
CA THR A 382 27.62 47.71 -11.74
C THR A 382 28.56 48.90 -11.88
N ALA A 383 28.85 49.28 -13.12
CA ALA A 383 29.19 50.66 -13.52
C ALA A 383 27.96 51.44 -14.03
N GLN A 384 26.74 50.96 -13.82
CA GLN A 384 25.50 51.68 -14.17
C GLN A 384 24.48 51.58 -13.02
N LEU A 385 24.53 52.58 -12.13
CA LEU A 385 23.45 52.90 -11.20
C LEU A 385 22.34 53.65 -11.94
N ASP A 386 21.07 53.31 -11.66
CA ASP A 386 20.03 54.30 -11.29
C ASP A 386 18.59 53.73 -11.08
N SER A 387 18.38 52.41 -11.02
CA SER A 387 16.99 51.85 -10.95
C SER A 387 16.64 50.95 -9.74
N LEU A 388 17.31 51.04 -8.59
CA LEU A 388 17.11 50.07 -7.48
C LEU A 388 16.73 50.65 -6.09
N SER A 389 15.95 51.73 -6.01
CA SER A 389 15.45 52.24 -4.72
C SER A 389 14.24 51.47 -4.15
N HIS A 390 13.50 50.70 -4.97
CA HIS A 390 12.29 49.98 -4.53
C HIS A 390 12.51 48.51 -4.13
N ALA A 391 13.56 47.84 -4.61
CA ALA A 391 13.81 46.43 -4.31
C ALA A 391 14.41 46.19 -2.91
N SER A 392 15.26 47.11 -2.42
CA SER A 392 15.85 47.01 -1.08
C SER A 392 14.82 47.07 0.05
N ALA A 393 13.72 47.82 -0.11
CA ALA A 393 12.68 47.92 0.91
C ALA A 393 11.87 46.62 1.07
N SER A 394 11.67 45.85 -0.01
CA SER A 394 10.95 44.57 0.05
C SER A 394 11.78 43.45 0.69
N ILE A 395 13.10 43.43 0.45
CA ILE A 395 13.98 42.40 1.00
C ILE A 395 14.13 42.54 2.52
N VAL A 396 14.26 43.78 3.02
CA VAL A 396 14.33 44.05 4.46
C VAL A 396 13.06 43.56 5.17
N ASN A 397 11.89 43.82 4.57
CA ASN A 397 10.59 43.42 5.13
C ASN A 397 10.42 41.88 5.20
N VAL A 398 10.89 41.15 4.18
CA VAL A 398 10.87 39.68 4.16
C VAL A 398 11.83 39.09 5.20
N THR A 399 13.02 39.68 5.39
CA THR A 399 13.96 39.22 6.42
C THR A 399 13.45 39.46 7.85
N GLU A 400 12.65 40.50 8.06
CA GLU A 400 12.07 40.82 9.36
C GLU A 400 10.92 39.84 9.72
N ILE A 401 10.03 39.56 8.76
CA ILE A 401 8.96 38.56 8.91
C ILE A 401 9.52 37.15 9.18
N THR A 402 10.63 36.80 8.51
CA THR A 402 11.27 35.49 8.69
C THR A 402 11.89 35.36 10.09
N ARG A 403 12.49 36.45 10.61
CA ARG A 403 13.08 36.49 11.95
C ARG A 403 12.03 36.38 13.06
N ASP A 404 10.88 37.04 12.90
CA ASP A 404 9.76 36.95 13.85
C ASP A 404 9.14 35.54 13.89
N THR A 405 9.07 34.88 12.72
CA THR A 405 8.55 33.51 12.62
C THR A 405 9.48 32.52 13.33
N LEU A 406 10.80 32.66 13.14
CA LEU A 406 11.81 31.86 13.84
C LEU A 406 11.76 32.08 15.36
N SER A 407 11.61 33.32 15.82
CA SER A 407 11.49 33.62 17.25
C SER A 407 10.27 32.96 17.90
N ARG A 408 9.13 32.92 17.20
CA ARG A 408 7.92 32.21 17.66
C ARG A 408 8.11 30.70 17.76
N ILE A 409 8.86 30.10 16.84
CA ILE A 409 9.15 28.67 16.85
C ILE A 409 10.05 28.32 18.05
N ASP A 410 11.10 29.11 18.31
CA ASP A 410 11.96 28.92 19.47
C ASP A 410 11.19 29.04 20.79
N GLN A 411 10.24 29.97 20.87
CA GLN A 411 9.42 30.16 22.06
C GLN A 411 8.49 28.96 22.31
N ASN A 412 7.92 28.38 21.25
CA ASN A 412 7.10 27.18 21.34
C ASN A 412 7.92 25.95 21.73
N LEU A 413 9.14 25.81 21.20
CA LEU A 413 10.05 24.72 21.57
C LEU A 413 10.49 24.82 23.04
N ALA A 414 10.72 26.03 23.56
CA ALA A 414 11.02 26.25 24.96
C ALA A 414 9.85 25.82 25.89
N VAL A 415 8.61 26.13 25.51
CA VAL A 415 7.41 25.70 26.25
C VAL A 415 7.26 24.18 26.27
N LEU A 416 7.49 23.50 25.15
CA LEU A 416 7.44 22.04 25.06
C LEU A 416 8.55 21.37 25.89
N SER A 417 9.75 21.94 25.90
CA SER A 417 10.87 21.46 26.71
C SER A 417 10.60 21.58 28.22
N ASP A 418 9.97 22.68 28.64
CA ASP A 418 9.53 22.87 30.04
C ASP A 418 8.42 21.88 30.43
N LEU A 419 7.46 21.62 29.54
CA LEU A 419 6.41 20.62 29.75
C LEU A 419 7.00 19.21 29.90
N ALA A 420 7.93 18.81 29.03
CA ALA A 420 8.62 17.53 29.10
C ALA A 420 9.44 17.40 30.40
N SER A 421 10.09 18.49 30.82
CA SER A 421 10.84 18.55 32.08
C SER A 421 9.93 18.41 33.31
N LYS A 422 8.74 19.02 33.30
CA LYS A 422 7.73 18.89 34.36
C LYS A 422 7.15 17.49 34.42
N LEU A 423 6.83 16.87 33.27
CA LEU A 423 6.39 15.48 33.20
C LEU A 423 7.45 14.52 33.73
N LYS A 424 8.73 14.75 33.40
CA LYS A 424 9.86 13.98 33.93
C LYS A 424 10.01 14.14 35.44
N ARG A 425 9.78 15.34 35.99
CA ARG A 425 9.78 15.57 37.46
C ARG A 425 8.60 14.88 38.15
N LEU A 426 7.40 14.92 37.56
CA LEU A 426 6.20 14.23 38.06
C LEU A 426 6.37 12.70 38.05
N TYR A 427 6.95 12.16 36.98
CA TYR A 427 7.35 10.76 36.94
C TYR A 427 8.40 10.47 38.02
N ASN A 428 9.35 11.40 38.21
CA ASN A 428 10.43 11.27 39.17
C ASN A 428 10.01 11.39 40.65
N SER A 429 8.89 12.02 40.97
CA SER A 429 8.35 12.14 42.33
C SER A 429 7.32 11.06 42.69
N SER A 430 6.62 10.50 41.69
CA SER A 430 5.53 9.53 41.91
C SER A 430 5.99 8.07 41.97
N THR A 431 7.22 7.74 41.55
CA THR A 431 7.79 6.38 41.68
C THR A 431 8.94 6.31 42.70
N PRO A 432 8.83 5.51 43.77
CA PRO A 432 9.93 5.31 44.72
C PRO A 432 11.20 4.77 44.05
N LEU A 433 12.38 5.27 44.46
CA LEU A 433 13.70 4.93 43.92
C LEU A 433 14.01 3.43 43.87
N PHE A 434 13.43 2.63 44.78
CA PHE A 434 13.59 1.18 44.81
C PHE A 434 12.87 0.47 43.64
N LEU A 435 11.69 0.94 43.23
CA LEU A 435 10.95 0.42 42.08
C LEU A 435 11.68 0.74 40.76
N ARG A 436 12.34 1.89 40.68
CA ARG A 436 13.18 2.25 39.51
C ARG A 436 14.39 1.34 39.36
N LYS A 437 15.05 0.99 40.47
CA LYS A 437 16.20 0.08 40.46
C LYS A 437 15.80 -1.36 40.10
N ILE A 438 14.60 -1.79 40.44
CA ILE A 438 14.06 -3.10 40.03
C ILE A 438 13.77 -3.11 38.53
N LEU A 439 13.10 -2.07 38.01
CA LEU A 439 12.79 -1.96 36.58
C LEU A 439 14.06 -1.84 35.71
N LEU A 440 15.10 -1.16 36.19
CA LEU A 440 16.40 -1.10 35.51
C LEU A 440 17.12 -2.46 35.52
N ARG A 441 17.14 -3.17 36.66
CA ARG A 441 17.75 -4.51 36.75
C ARG A 441 17.00 -5.58 35.94
N MET A 442 15.69 -5.43 35.74
CA MET A 442 14.92 -6.31 34.85
C MET A 442 15.20 -6.05 33.37
N ARG A 443 15.65 -4.85 33.01
CA ARG A 443 15.98 -4.46 31.63
C ARG A 443 17.40 -4.87 31.21
N GLU A 444 18.29 -5.14 32.16
CA GLU A 444 19.67 -5.62 31.92
C GLU A 444 19.79 -7.16 31.89
N ARG A 445 18.68 -7.89 32.07
CA ARG A 445 18.63 -9.36 32.04
C ARG A 445 17.80 -9.97 30.89
N ILE A 446 17.49 -9.17 29.87
CA ILE A 446 16.89 -9.65 28.61
C ILE A 446 17.86 -9.36 27.48
#